data_AF-A0A412J4V9-F1
#
_entry.id   AF-A0A412J4V9-F1
#
_cell.length_a   1.000
_cell.length_b   1.000
_cell.length_c   1.000
_cell.angle_alpha   90.00
_cell.angle_beta   90.00
_cell.angle_gamma   90.00
#
_symmetry.space_group_name_H-M   'P 1'
#
loop_
_entity.id
_entity.type
_entity.pdbx_description
1 polymer ?
#
loop_
_entity_poly.entity_id
_entity_poly.type
_entity_poly.pdbx_seq_one_letter_code
_entity_poly.pdbx_strand_id
1 'polypeptide(L)'
;MNSKNPIGVFDSGLGGISVLHTMHSLLPNENLIYLGDSKYNPYGTKTKEEITKRCIAICDEFIKQDVKAIVIACNTATSACVKLLREKYDVDIIGMEPALKVACDRGNNQRIAVWATELTLSEKKFANLMDRFKDEHHIVKVPCPKLVRMVEDDKLDDTNLVESVLKEYLAACDYKNLDSIVLGCTHFPFYTKYLERLCPNIHIIEVV
;
A
#
# COMPACT_ATOMS: atom_id res chain seq x y z
N MET A 1 -3.99 -19.19 -21.54
CA MET A 1 -4.58 -17.83 -21.43
C MET A 1 -4.22 -17.03 -22.66
N ASN A 2 -5.14 -16.21 -23.17
CA ASN A 2 -4.91 -15.36 -24.33
C ASN A 2 -4.09 -14.13 -23.88
N SER A 3 -3.00 -13.81 -24.59
CA SER A 3 -2.14 -12.67 -24.23
C SER A 3 -2.85 -11.32 -24.30
N LYS A 4 -3.98 -11.22 -25.01
CA LYS A 4 -4.79 -10.00 -25.13
C LYS A 4 -5.77 -9.78 -23.97
N ASN A 5 -5.96 -10.78 -23.10
CA ASN A 5 -6.88 -10.65 -21.97
C ASN A 5 -6.38 -9.59 -20.98
N PRO A 6 -7.29 -8.91 -20.27
CA PRO A 6 -6.93 -7.83 -19.36
C PRO A 6 -6.23 -8.34 -18.09
N ILE A 7 -5.53 -7.43 -17.42
CA ILE A 7 -5.04 -7.61 -16.05
C ILE A 7 -6.06 -6.96 -15.10
N GLY A 8 -6.58 -7.75 -14.16
CA GLY A 8 -7.42 -7.23 -13.09
C GLY A 8 -6.55 -6.57 -12.03
N VAL A 9 -6.92 -5.37 -11.60
CA VAL A 9 -6.23 -4.62 -10.53
C VAL A 9 -7.27 -4.25 -9.49
N PHE A 10 -7.05 -4.55 -8.22
CA PHE A 10 -7.99 -4.14 -7.18
C PHE A 10 -7.34 -3.58 -5.93
N ASP A 11 -8.08 -2.70 -5.27
CA ASP A 11 -7.74 -2.10 -4.00
C ASP A 11 -8.96 -2.02 -3.08
N SER A 12 -8.75 -1.68 -1.81
CA SER A 12 -9.86 -1.46 -0.89
C SER A 12 -10.67 -0.20 -1.22
N GLY A 13 -10.13 0.71 -2.04
CA GLY A 13 -10.81 1.93 -2.45
C GLY A 13 -10.10 2.65 -3.60
N LEU A 14 -9.84 3.95 -3.45
CA LEU A 14 -9.23 4.81 -4.47
C LEU A 14 -7.70 4.79 -4.47
N GLY A 15 -7.07 4.33 -3.38
CA GLY A 15 -5.61 4.33 -3.21
C GLY A 15 -4.88 3.64 -4.37
N GLY A 16 -5.40 2.49 -4.81
CA GLY A 16 -4.83 1.65 -5.87
C GLY A 16 -4.78 2.31 -7.25
N ILE A 17 -5.39 3.48 -7.44
CA ILE A 17 -5.24 4.26 -8.67
C ILE A 17 -3.77 4.67 -8.87
N SER A 18 -3.00 4.86 -7.79
CA SER A 18 -1.55 5.09 -7.87
C SER A 18 -0.83 3.93 -8.56
N VAL A 19 -1.13 2.70 -8.14
CA VAL A 19 -0.60 1.46 -8.75
C VAL A 19 -1.06 1.32 -10.19
N LEU A 20 -2.35 1.55 -10.45
CA LEU A 20 -2.93 1.49 -11.79
C LEU A 20 -2.23 2.47 -12.75
N HIS A 21 -1.94 3.69 -12.29
CA HIS A 21 -1.26 4.72 -13.06
C HIS A 21 0.18 4.31 -13.43
N THR A 22 0.93 3.79 -12.47
CA THR A 22 2.28 3.26 -12.73
C THR A 22 2.24 2.08 -13.70
N MET A 23 1.32 1.13 -13.50
CA MET A 23 1.14 -0.01 -14.41
C MET A 23 0.80 0.44 -15.83
N HIS A 24 -0.14 1.37 -16.01
CA HIS A 24 -0.50 1.90 -17.32
C HIS A 24 0.69 2.57 -18.02
N SER A 25 1.55 3.24 -17.24
CA SER A 25 2.74 3.91 -17.76
C SER A 25 3.84 2.93 -18.19
N LEU A 26 4.06 1.86 -17.41
CA LEU A 26 5.08 0.84 -17.69
C LEU A 26 4.62 -0.22 -18.71
N LEU A 27 3.32 -0.46 -18.79
CA LEU A 27 2.68 -1.48 -19.63
C LEU A 27 1.62 -0.85 -20.55
N PRO A 28 1.99 0.09 -21.44
CA PRO A 28 1.03 0.87 -22.22
C PRO A 28 0.19 0.05 -23.22
N ASN A 29 0.58 -1.19 -23.48
CA ASN A 29 -0.12 -2.10 -24.39
C ASN A 29 -1.04 -3.08 -23.66
N GLU A 30 -1.12 -3.02 -22.32
CA GLU A 30 -1.95 -3.90 -21.52
C GLU A 30 -3.33 -3.30 -21.27
N ASN A 31 -4.37 -4.13 -21.38
CA ASN A 31 -5.71 -3.75 -20.96
C ASN A 31 -5.82 -3.95 -19.45
N LEU A 32 -6.21 -2.91 -18.72
CA LEU A 32 -6.34 -2.95 -17.26
C LEU A 32 -7.81 -2.80 -16.86
N ILE A 33 -8.28 -3.64 -15.93
CA ILE A 33 -9.60 -3.52 -15.31
C ILE A 33 -9.38 -3.22 -13.84
N TYR A 34 -9.84 -2.06 -13.38
CA TYR A 34 -9.71 -1.64 -11.98
C TYR A 34 -11.01 -1.86 -11.20
N LEU A 35 -10.90 -2.43 -10.00
CA LEU A 35 -12.00 -2.54 -9.04
C LEU A 35 -11.56 -1.96 -7.68
N GLY A 36 -12.17 -0.86 -7.28
CA GLY A 36 -12.06 -0.32 -5.92
C GLY A 36 -13.23 -0.77 -5.04
N ASP A 37 -12.97 -1.45 -3.92
CA ASP A 37 -14.03 -1.91 -3.00
C ASP A 37 -14.48 -0.82 -2.01
N SER A 38 -14.63 0.43 -2.48
CA SER A 38 -14.82 1.64 -1.66
C SER A 38 -15.97 1.52 -0.66
N LYS A 39 -17.04 0.78 -1.01
CA LYS A 39 -18.18 0.50 -0.10
C LYS A 39 -17.75 -0.18 1.20
N TYR A 40 -16.65 -0.93 1.19
CA TYR A 40 -16.10 -1.66 2.32
C TYR A 40 -14.77 -1.05 2.80
N ASN A 41 -14.40 0.14 2.34
CA ASN A 41 -13.20 0.82 2.82
C ASN A 41 -13.40 1.41 4.24
N PRO A 42 -12.38 1.46 5.10
CA PRO A 42 -11.02 0.95 4.96
C PRO A 42 -10.90 -0.51 5.39
N TYR A 43 -10.07 -1.27 4.66
CA TYR A 43 -9.72 -2.63 5.07
C TYR A 43 -8.85 -2.65 6.34
N GLY A 44 -8.08 -1.59 6.58
CA GLY A 44 -7.17 -1.51 7.74
C GLY A 44 -7.84 -1.66 9.10
N THR A 45 -9.17 -1.49 9.21
CA THR A 45 -9.95 -1.61 10.45
C THR A 45 -10.82 -2.86 10.50
N LYS A 46 -10.67 -3.79 9.54
CA LYS A 46 -11.49 -5.00 9.40
C LYS A 46 -10.75 -6.23 9.88
N THR A 47 -11.47 -7.30 10.15
CA THR A 47 -10.83 -8.58 10.44
C THR A 47 -10.26 -9.21 9.17
N LYS A 48 -9.27 -10.08 9.34
CA LYS A 48 -8.68 -10.85 8.25
C LYS A 48 -9.72 -11.69 7.50
N GLU A 49 -10.70 -12.25 8.20
CA GLU A 49 -11.78 -13.05 7.63
C GLU A 49 -12.71 -12.21 6.75
N GLU A 50 -13.06 -11.00 7.20
CA GLU A 50 -13.86 -10.06 6.41
C GLU A 50 -13.15 -9.67 5.11
N ILE A 51 -11.87 -9.30 5.20
CA ILE A 51 -11.05 -8.93 4.03
C ILE A 51 -10.92 -10.11 3.07
N THR A 52 -10.66 -11.31 3.60
CA THR A 52 -10.53 -12.52 2.77
C THR A 52 -11.81 -12.79 1.99
N LYS A 53 -12.99 -12.67 2.62
CA LYS A 53 -14.28 -12.82 1.93
C LYS A 53 -14.45 -11.78 0.81
N ARG A 54 -14.06 -10.53 1.05
CA ARG A 54 -14.11 -9.49 0.02
C ARG A 54 -13.17 -9.78 -1.14
N CYS A 55 -11.92 -10.14 -0.85
CA CYS A 55 -10.92 -10.41 -1.89
C CYS A 55 -11.30 -11.63 -2.75
N ILE A 56 -11.89 -12.68 -2.15
CA ILE A 56 -12.44 -13.81 -2.90
C ILE A 56 -13.55 -13.33 -3.85
N ALA A 57 -14.51 -12.54 -3.37
CA ALA A 57 -15.59 -12.03 -4.21
C ALA A 57 -15.09 -11.18 -5.38
N ILE A 58 -14.04 -10.38 -5.17
CA ILE A 58 -13.38 -9.58 -6.21
C ILE A 58 -12.65 -10.48 -7.21
N CYS A 59 -11.88 -11.47 -6.74
CA CYS A 59 -11.19 -12.41 -7.61
C CYS A 59 -12.17 -13.22 -8.46
N ASP A 60 -13.27 -13.71 -7.86
CA ASP A 60 -14.32 -14.44 -8.57
C ASP A 60 -14.93 -13.60 -9.70
N GLU A 61 -15.06 -12.28 -9.51
CA GLU A 61 -15.55 -11.38 -10.55
C GLU A 61 -14.54 -11.18 -11.68
N PHE A 62 -13.24 -11.08 -11.36
CA PHE A 62 -12.20 -11.06 -12.39
C PHE A 62 -12.09 -12.36 -13.19
N ILE A 63 -12.28 -13.51 -12.55
CA ILE A 63 -12.28 -14.80 -13.25
C ILE A 63 -13.42 -14.87 -14.27
N LYS A 64 -14.61 -14.35 -13.95
CA LYS A 64 -15.72 -14.26 -14.92
C LYS A 64 -15.40 -13.37 -16.13
N GLN A 65 -14.51 -12.39 -15.94
CA GLN A 65 -14.05 -11.47 -16.97
C GLN A 65 -12.82 -12.01 -17.73
N ASP A 66 -12.42 -13.25 -17.48
CA ASP A 66 -11.30 -13.95 -18.15
C ASP A 66 -9.97 -13.17 -18.09
N VAL A 67 -9.68 -12.53 -16.95
CA VAL A 67 -8.39 -11.84 -16.76
C VAL A 67 -7.23 -12.82 -16.84
N LYS A 68 -6.09 -12.39 -17.38
CA LYS A 68 -4.87 -13.21 -17.43
C LYS A 68 -4.01 -13.14 -16.17
N ALA A 69 -4.19 -12.10 -15.37
CA ALA A 69 -3.48 -11.87 -14.11
C ALA A 69 -4.33 -10.99 -13.20
N ILE A 70 -4.12 -11.09 -11.88
CA ILE A 70 -4.73 -10.25 -10.86
C ILE A 70 -3.62 -9.57 -10.04
N VAL A 71 -3.67 -8.25 -9.96
CA VAL A 71 -2.82 -7.42 -9.10
C VAL A 71 -3.64 -6.95 -7.90
N ILE A 72 -3.22 -7.38 -6.71
CA ILE A 72 -3.71 -6.86 -5.43
C ILE A 72 -2.94 -5.58 -5.13
N ALA A 73 -3.48 -4.44 -5.55
CA ALA A 73 -2.87 -3.14 -5.26
C ALA A 73 -2.92 -2.81 -3.75
N CYS A 74 -3.90 -3.33 -3.00
CA CYS A 74 -3.99 -3.06 -1.57
C CYS A 74 -2.91 -3.78 -0.75
N ASN A 75 -2.04 -3.03 -0.05
CA ASN A 75 -1.08 -3.60 0.91
C ASN A 75 -1.75 -4.38 2.04
N THR A 76 -2.91 -3.91 2.51
CA THR A 76 -3.66 -4.57 3.58
C THR A 76 -4.23 -5.90 3.08
N ALA A 77 -4.88 -5.91 1.91
CA ALA A 77 -5.39 -7.15 1.32
C ALA A 77 -4.27 -8.14 1.00
N THR A 78 -3.16 -7.65 0.45
CA THR A 78 -1.99 -8.48 0.16
C THR A 78 -1.48 -9.15 1.44
N SER A 79 -1.29 -8.37 2.51
CA SER A 79 -0.78 -8.89 3.78
C SER A 79 -1.75 -9.90 4.41
N ALA A 80 -3.05 -9.66 4.28
CA ALA A 80 -4.08 -10.52 4.84
C ALA A 80 -4.21 -11.86 4.08
N CYS A 81 -4.33 -11.84 2.75
CA CYS A 81 -4.89 -13.00 2.03
C CYS A 81 -4.17 -13.43 0.75
N VAL A 82 -3.07 -12.79 0.32
CA VAL A 82 -2.41 -13.14 -0.96
C VAL A 82 -2.02 -14.62 -1.08
N LYS A 83 -1.56 -15.23 0.02
CA LYS A 83 -1.17 -16.64 0.04
C LYS A 83 -2.37 -17.55 -0.25
N LEU A 84 -3.50 -17.29 0.42
CA LEU A 84 -4.73 -18.06 0.22
C LEU A 84 -5.26 -17.89 -1.20
N LEU A 85 -5.22 -16.67 -1.74
CA LEU A 85 -5.71 -16.43 -3.10
C LEU A 85 -4.85 -17.19 -4.13
N ARG A 86 -3.52 -17.19 -3.98
CA ARG A 86 -2.60 -17.96 -4.84
C ARG A 86 -2.81 -19.48 -4.77
N GLU A 87 -3.25 -19.99 -3.63
CA GLU A 87 -3.59 -21.41 -3.47
C GLU A 87 -4.97 -21.75 -4.08
N LYS A 88 -5.87 -20.77 -4.14
CA LYS A 88 -7.27 -20.95 -4.57
C LYS A 88 -7.48 -20.80 -6.07
N TYR A 89 -6.70 -19.96 -6.75
CA TYR A 89 -6.90 -19.63 -8.15
C TYR A 89 -5.67 -19.97 -8.99
N ASP A 90 -5.89 -20.49 -10.19
CA ASP A 90 -4.82 -20.83 -11.15
C ASP A 90 -4.25 -19.61 -11.89
N VAL A 91 -4.96 -18.47 -11.84
CA VAL A 91 -4.50 -17.21 -12.45
C VAL A 91 -3.33 -16.62 -11.67
N ASP A 92 -2.39 -15.95 -12.36
CA ASP A 92 -1.28 -15.28 -11.70
C ASP A 92 -1.78 -14.19 -10.76
N ILE A 93 -1.48 -14.32 -9.46
CA ILE A 93 -1.83 -13.34 -8.42
C ILE A 93 -0.56 -12.63 -7.91
N ILE A 94 -0.46 -11.36 -8.26
CA ILE A 94 0.60 -10.45 -7.86
C ILE A 94 0.08 -9.60 -6.69
N GLY A 95 0.85 -9.46 -5.63
CA GLY A 95 0.51 -8.59 -4.50
C GLY A 95 1.66 -7.66 -4.19
N MET A 96 1.36 -6.58 -3.45
CA MET A 96 2.35 -5.59 -3.05
C MET A 96 3.43 -6.16 -2.12
N GLU A 97 4.66 -5.67 -2.28
CA GLU A 97 5.75 -5.93 -1.35
C GLU A 97 6.08 -4.64 -0.60
N PRO A 98 6.22 -4.65 0.74
CA PRO A 98 6.55 -3.43 1.47
C PRO A 98 7.91 -2.88 1.01
N ALA A 99 7.98 -1.56 0.77
CA ALA A 99 9.21 -0.90 0.35
C ALA A 99 10.26 -0.71 1.47
N LEU A 100 10.11 -1.44 2.58
CA LEU A 100 11.06 -1.40 3.71
C LEU A 100 12.46 -1.85 3.27
N LYS A 101 12.57 -2.91 2.44
CA LYS A 101 13.86 -3.34 1.92
C LYS A 101 14.56 -2.23 1.14
N VAL A 102 13.81 -1.47 0.33
CA VAL A 102 14.36 -0.35 -0.44
C VAL A 102 14.93 0.72 0.49
N ALA A 103 14.28 0.97 1.63
CA ALA A 103 14.79 1.90 2.64
C ALA A 103 16.07 1.38 3.32
N CYS A 104 16.10 0.09 3.69
CA CYS A 104 17.25 -0.56 4.30
C CYS A 104 18.47 -0.57 3.36
N ASP A 105 18.27 -0.87 2.07
CA ASP A 105 19.34 -0.95 1.08
C ASP A 105 20.03 0.40 0.78
N ARG A 106 19.55 1.53 1.35
CA ARG A 106 20.14 2.87 1.16
C ARG A 106 21.42 3.10 1.98
N GLY A 107 21.64 2.32 3.04
CA GLY A 107 22.83 2.49 3.87
C GLY A 107 22.79 1.67 5.15
N ASN A 108 23.85 1.77 5.94
CA ASN A 108 23.92 1.11 7.24
C ASN A 108 23.23 1.95 8.32
N ASN A 109 22.69 1.32 9.36
CA ASN A 109 22.09 2.00 10.53
C ASN A 109 21.00 3.03 10.18
N GLN A 110 20.23 2.78 9.11
CA GLN A 110 19.12 3.64 8.70
C GLN A 110 18.06 3.77 9.80
N ARG A 111 17.53 4.99 9.95
CA ARG A 111 16.42 5.33 10.83
C ARG A 111 15.16 5.53 9.97
N ILE A 112 14.28 4.54 10.01
CA ILE A 112 13.18 4.40 9.05
C ILE A 112 11.85 4.44 9.79
N ALA A 113 10.92 5.30 9.34
CA ALA A 113 9.52 5.18 9.73
C ALA A 113 8.71 4.48 8.65
N VAL A 114 7.96 3.46 9.02
CA VAL A 114 7.01 2.78 8.12
C VAL A 114 5.61 3.23 8.44
N TRP A 115 5.06 4.04 7.54
CA TRP A 115 3.70 4.54 7.60
C TRP A 115 2.78 3.55 6.91
N ALA A 116 1.84 2.93 7.62
CA ALA A 116 0.90 1.99 7.02
C ALA A 116 -0.41 1.89 7.83
N THR A 117 -1.32 1.01 7.42
CA THR A 117 -2.52 0.70 8.20
C THR A 117 -2.17 -0.18 9.41
N GLU A 118 -2.95 -0.09 10.49
CA GLU A 118 -2.77 -0.92 11.69
C GLU A 118 -2.71 -2.41 11.36
N LEU A 119 -3.63 -2.89 10.51
CA LEU A 119 -3.64 -4.28 10.10
C LEU A 119 -2.39 -4.67 9.29
N THR A 120 -1.91 -3.83 8.38
CA THR A 120 -0.66 -4.13 7.65
C THR A 120 0.52 -4.28 8.60
N LEU A 121 0.59 -3.42 9.62
CA LEU A 121 1.68 -3.39 10.60
C LEU A 121 1.63 -4.54 11.62
N SER A 122 0.47 -5.18 11.79
CA SER A 122 0.27 -6.31 12.70
C SER A 122 0.37 -7.69 12.03
N GLU A 123 0.27 -7.77 10.70
CA GLU A 123 0.35 -9.03 9.97
C GLU A 123 1.75 -9.67 10.00
N LYS A 124 1.77 -11.01 9.97
CA LYS A 124 3.00 -11.82 10.03
C LYS A 124 4.00 -11.51 8.91
N LYS A 125 3.51 -11.18 7.71
CA LYS A 125 4.37 -10.84 6.57
C LYS A 125 5.27 -9.65 6.90
N PHE A 126 4.70 -8.61 7.51
CA PHE A 126 5.44 -7.41 7.88
C PHE A 126 6.37 -7.66 9.08
N ALA A 127 5.92 -8.44 10.07
CA ALA A 127 6.76 -8.85 11.20
C ALA A 127 8.02 -9.60 10.72
N ASN A 128 7.87 -10.57 9.83
CA ASN A 128 9.00 -11.31 9.24
C ASN A 128 9.96 -10.39 8.47
N LEU A 129 9.43 -9.37 7.78
CA LEU A 129 10.26 -8.42 7.06
C LEU A 129 11.05 -7.54 8.03
N MET A 130 10.42 -7.06 9.11
CA MET A 130 11.12 -6.29 10.15
C MET A 130 12.17 -7.13 10.86
N ASP A 131 11.89 -8.39 11.19
CA ASP A 131 12.84 -9.28 11.86
C ASP A 131 14.12 -9.49 11.06
N ARG A 132 14.07 -9.38 9.73
CA ARG A 132 15.24 -9.46 8.86
C ARG A 132 16.15 -8.24 8.90
N PHE A 133 15.65 -7.08 9.33
CA PHE A 133 16.33 -5.79 9.19
C PHE A 133 16.55 -5.05 10.53
N LYS A 134 15.87 -5.47 11.61
CA LYS A 134 15.87 -4.78 12.90
C LYS A 134 17.23 -4.75 13.61
N ASP A 135 18.13 -5.68 13.30
CA ASP A 135 19.45 -5.74 13.95
C ASP A 135 20.45 -4.75 13.33
N GLU A 136 20.19 -4.31 12.09
CA GLU A 136 21.05 -3.40 11.33
C GLU A 136 20.48 -1.97 11.22
N HIS A 137 19.19 -1.80 11.50
CA HIS A 137 18.46 -0.55 11.28
C HIS A 137 17.48 -0.25 12.41
N HIS A 138 17.22 1.03 12.63
CA HIS A 138 16.19 1.50 13.55
C HIS A 138 14.87 1.72 12.80
N ILE A 139 13.87 0.86 13.04
CA ILE A 139 12.61 0.86 12.29
C ILE A 139 11.45 1.13 13.23
N VAL A 140 10.71 2.23 13.00
CA VAL A 140 9.50 2.59 13.76
C VAL A 140 8.23 2.37 12.93
N LYS A 141 7.23 1.76 13.54
CA LYS A 141 5.90 1.56 12.95
C LYS A 141 5.02 2.78 13.23
N VAL A 142 4.41 3.35 12.20
CA VAL A 142 3.50 4.50 12.34
C VAL A 142 2.16 4.17 11.69
N PRO A 143 1.13 3.81 12.48
CA PRO A 143 -0.22 3.63 11.95
C PRO A 143 -0.83 4.97 11.54
N CYS A 144 -1.29 5.09 10.30
CA CYS A 144 -1.77 6.36 9.74
C CYS A 144 -3.25 6.30 9.25
N PRO A 145 -4.23 5.98 10.11
CA PRO A 145 -5.63 5.80 9.69
C PRO A 145 -6.30 7.07 9.14
N LYS A 146 -5.91 8.27 9.60
CA LYS A 146 -6.48 9.54 9.13
C LYS A 146 -6.16 9.79 7.65
N LEU A 147 -4.97 9.42 7.20
CA LEU A 147 -4.52 9.62 5.82
C LEU A 147 -5.36 8.83 4.81
N VAL A 148 -5.75 7.60 5.15
CA VAL A 148 -6.65 6.80 4.29
C VAL A 148 -8.00 7.49 4.13
N ARG A 149 -8.58 7.98 5.22
CA ARG A 149 -9.89 8.67 5.21
C ARG A 149 -9.85 9.94 4.38
N MET A 150 -8.78 10.73 4.52
CA MET A 150 -8.66 12.00 3.81
C MET A 150 -8.62 11.86 2.29
N VAL A 151 -7.99 10.80 1.75
CA VAL A 151 -8.04 10.53 0.31
C VAL A 151 -9.46 10.14 -0.14
N GLU A 152 -10.15 9.31 0.64
CA GLU A 152 -11.47 8.78 0.28
C GLU A 152 -12.60 9.80 0.46
N ASP A 153 -12.43 10.74 1.39
CA ASP A 153 -13.37 11.84 1.67
C ASP A 153 -13.07 13.09 0.81
N ASP A 154 -12.22 12.96 -0.22
CA ASP A 154 -11.82 14.02 -1.16
C ASP A 154 -11.28 15.28 -0.46
N LYS A 155 -10.35 15.08 0.49
CA LYS A 155 -9.76 16.16 1.32
C LYS A 155 -8.34 16.54 0.90
N LEU A 156 -7.85 16.05 -0.23
CA LEU A 156 -6.48 16.30 -0.70
C LEU A 156 -6.22 17.78 -1.05
N ASP A 157 -7.26 18.53 -1.41
CA ASP A 157 -7.17 19.95 -1.76
C ASP A 157 -7.19 20.88 -0.54
N ASP A 158 -7.59 20.39 0.65
CA ASP A 158 -7.50 21.14 1.90
C ASP A 158 -6.05 21.09 2.44
N THR A 159 -5.19 21.91 1.83
CA THR A 159 -3.76 21.98 2.14
C THR A 159 -3.45 22.18 3.63
N ASN A 160 -4.25 23.00 4.33
CA ASN A 160 -4.07 23.26 5.76
C ASN A 160 -4.39 22.03 6.61
N LEU A 161 -5.50 21.34 6.30
CA LEU A 161 -5.85 20.08 6.95
C LEU A 161 -4.80 19.00 6.69
N VAL A 162 -4.39 18.82 5.44
CA VAL A 162 -3.35 17.85 5.03
C VAL A 162 -2.06 18.09 5.80
N GLU A 163 -1.53 19.32 5.77
CA GLU A 163 -0.29 19.63 6.49
C GLU A 163 -0.40 19.43 8.00
N SER A 164 -1.54 19.80 8.59
CA SER A 164 -1.78 19.63 10.03
C SER A 164 -1.71 18.16 10.43
N VAL A 165 -2.40 17.29 9.69
CA VAL A 165 -2.42 15.84 9.96
C VAL A 165 -1.05 15.19 9.70
N LEU A 166 -0.34 15.59 8.63
CA LEU A 166 1.02 15.10 8.38
C LEU A 166 1.98 15.51 9.50
N LYS A 167 1.91 16.76 9.99
CA LYS A 167 2.73 17.24 11.12
C LYS A 167 2.47 16.46 12.41
N GLU A 168 1.21 16.05 12.66
CA GLU A 168 0.86 15.18 13.79
C GLU A 168 1.60 13.83 13.71
N TYR A 169 1.55 13.15 12.56
CA TYR A 169 2.24 11.87 12.37
C TYR A 169 3.77 12.00 12.40
N LEU A 170 4.32 13.06 11.79
CA LEU A 170 5.76 13.34 11.82
C LEU A 170 6.25 13.59 13.25
N ALA A 171 5.48 14.34 14.05
CA ALA A 171 5.83 14.58 15.46
C ALA A 171 5.81 13.28 16.28
N ALA A 172 4.89 12.37 15.99
CA ALA A 172 4.77 11.09 16.70
C ALA A 172 5.94 10.12 16.45
N CYS A 173 6.71 10.29 15.37
CA CYS A 173 7.83 9.40 15.02
C CYS A 173 9.21 10.05 15.13
N ASP A 174 9.33 11.21 15.78
CA ASP A 174 10.58 11.98 15.91
C ASP A 174 11.30 12.14 14.55
N TYR A 175 10.55 12.61 13.56
CA TYR A 175 10.96 12.58 12.15
C TYR A 175 12.31 13.25 11.86
N LYS A 176 12.75 14.20 12.70
CA LYS A 176 14.01 14.94 12.51
C LYS A 176 15.25 14.04 12.52
N ASN A 177 15.13 12.84 13.09
CA ASN A 177 16.18 11.85 13.14
C ASN A 177 15.95 10.71 12.14
N LEU A 178 15.01 10.80 11.21
CA LEU A 178 14.77 9.76 10.21
C LEU A 178 15.60 10.02 8.95
N ASP A 179 16.11 8.94 8.37
CA ASP A 179 16.70 8.94 7.04
C ASP A 179 15.63 8.71 5.96
N SER A 180 14.58 7.96 6.28
CA SER A 180 13.53 7.60 5.32
C SER A 180 12.15 7.42 5.96
N ILE A 181 11.12 7.76 5.17
CA ILE A 181 9.72 7.41 5.43
C ILE A 181 9.24 6.48 4.32
N VAL A 182 8.84 5.27 4.71
CA VAL A 182 8.24 4.27 3.82
C VAL A 182 6.72 4.41 3.85
N LEU A 183 6.13 4.68 2.69
CA LEU A 183 4.69 4.88 2.52
C LEU A 183 3.99 3.55 2.24
N GLY A 184 3.86 2.68 3.24
CA GLY A 184 3.31 1.33 3.15
C GLY A 184 1.79 1.20 2.90
N CYS A 185 1.13 2.18 2.30
CA CYS A 185 -0.28 2.13 1.90
C CYS A 185 -0.47 2.85 0.56
N THR A 186 -1.33 2.33 -0.31
CA THR A 186 -1.62 2.88 -1.64
C THR A 186 -2.22 4.28 -1.62
N HIS A 187 -2.83 4.71 -0.51
CA HIS A 187 -3.31 6.08 -0.32
C HIS A 187 -2.19 7.09 -0.05
N PHE A 188 -1.00 6.63 0.35
CA PHE A 188 0.01 7.54 0.88
C PHE A 188 0.86 8.26 -0.18
N PRO A 189 1.10 7.73 -1.39
CA PRO A 189 1.76 8.46 -2.48
C PRO A 189 1.10 9.82 -2.83
N PHE A 190 -0.20 9.99 -2.56
CA PHE A 190 -0.88 11.29 -2.73
C PHE A 190 -0.32 12.40 -1.83
N TYR A 191 0.41 12.04 -0.76
CA TYR A 191 1.04 12.98 0.17
C TYR A 191 2.53 13.22 -0.10
N THR A 192 3.15 12.55 -1.09
CA THR A 192 4.60 12.61 -1.32
C THR A 192 5.11 14.04 -1.46
N LYS A 193 4.47 14.86 -2.31
CA LYS A 193 4.86 16.27 -2.48
C LYS A 193 4.73 17.11 -1.21
N TYR A 194 3.76 16.79 -0.35
CA TYR A 194 3.60 17.45 0.94
C TYR A 194 4.75 17.05 1.89
N LEU A 195 5.06 15.76 1.95
CA LEU A 195 6.14 15.23 2.80
C LEU A 195 7.51 15.75 2.36
N GLU A 196 7.82 15.74 1.06
CA GLU A 196 9.08 16.29 0.52
C GLU A 196 9.27 17.77 0.90
N ARG A 197 8.19 18.55 0.90
CA ARG A 197 8.23 19.95 1.34
C ARG A 197 8.37 20.10 2.85
N LEU A 198 7.68 19.27 3.64
CA LEU A 198 7.70 19.34 5.11
C LEU A 198 9.00 18.81 5.70
N CYS A 199 9.63 17.82 5.07
CA CYS A 199 10.86 17.20 5.51
C CYS A 199 11.83 16.94 4.33
N PRO A 200 12.46 17.99 3.77
CA PRO A 200 13.26 17.89 2.54
C PRO A 200 14.53 17.05 2.66
N ASN A 201 14.99 16.76 3.88
CA ASN A 201 16.18 15.95 4.12
C ASN A 201 15.85 14.45 4.33
N ILE A 202 14.58 14.07 4.25
CA ILE A 202 14.13 12.69 4.47
C ILE A 202 13.74 12.08 3.13
N HIS A 203 14.20 10.85 2.87
CA HIS A 203 13.81 10.14 1.67
C HIS A 203 12.41 9.56 1.80
N ILE A 204 11.51 9.97 0.91
CA ILE A 204 10.16 9.40 0.81
C ILE A 204 10.22 8.20 -0.14
N ILE A 205 9.77 7.04 0.34
CA ILE A 205 9.85 5.78 -0.38
C ILE A 205 8.45 5.23 -0.57
N GLU A 206 8.02 5.18 -1.83
CA GLU A 206 6.72 4.68 -2.24
C GLU A 206 6.74 3.16 -2.48
N VAL A 207 5.57 2.53 -2.50
CA VAL A 207 5.41 1.09 -2.76
C VAL A 207 5.14 0.79 -4.24
N VAL A 208 5.12 1.82 -5.09
CA VAL A 208 4.71 1.79 -6.50
C VAL A 208 5.87 1.99 -7.45
#